data_AF-A0A1F2X916-F1
#
_entry.id   AF-A0A1F2X916-F1
#
_cell.length_a   1.000
_cell.length_b   1.000
_cell.length_c   1.000
_cell.angle_alpha   90.00
_cell.angle_beta   90.00
_cell.angle_gamma   90.00
#
_symmetry.space_group_name_H-M   'P 1'
#
loop_
_entity.id
_entity.type
_entity.pdbx_description
1 polymer ?
#
loop_
_entity_poly.entity_id
_entity_poly.type
_entity_poly.pdbx_seq_one_letter_code
_entity_poly.pdbx_strand_id
1 'polypeptide(L)'
;MLDRWHRSILPLVGSLVFAACSGGSGDTTTTAATTTTAPPTTEATTTTTEPPAPNGPPITSLGDNNATAFALQFLMNCAGYGPLEVDGVFGPATEAAVRAMQADIDREESGAPDDQTFALLSRSCTESRRLSLDAGGTEAVGNVSASDPDTYFVRAEAGQRLAVLIRSDGGGARAAVKGADGAVLATPATARAADIPSTQDYVVTVDTDGDATTYSLLVAVVTPGTGGVAAAEAGTIVVGGDEEAVSGVCLDTTGDTSYAAETGSGFLVVAVGHPGGFAITRGGVGGWIEFVYRDGSPGYVGFPSDLDLSVGGRVVGTARVYRSDGGAFTEPVDVAFDFARSVVPCEGGAATAIVLTRTGLGVIDFGTEPDETIEAVRAAMPGASPTEDSGWMAVADYQSPYGLCGSDTGNVRIVTVDNLTLYFTDAATTWAPRGTRHFAGYQASDGVFPFTTRGGVGPGSTIGDVLLAHSDGGVGEGIDGGFDVFVTSPLGSDGWLRAIASEASAADDLAATITAVRGGRFCDLPPAG
;
A
#
# COMPACT_ATOMS: atom_id res chain seq x y z
N MET A 1 -27.52 -46.22 59.91
CA MET A 1 -26.53 -45.30 59.31
C MET A 1 -27.34 -44.15 58.73
N LEU A 2 -27.73 -43.19 59.58
CA LEU A 2 -26.98 -41.96 59.96
C LEU A 2 -26.92 -41.01 58.74
N ASP A 3 -27.74 -39.95 58.70
CA ASP A 3 -27.50 -38.61 59.29
C ASP A 3 -26.31 -37.91 58.59
N ARG A 4 -26.32 -36.64 58.17
CA ARG A 4 -26.88 -35.41 58.76
C ARG A 4 -26.70 -34.26 57.73
N TRP A 5 -27.69 -33.37 57.52
CA TRP A 5 -27.74 -31.96 57.99
C TRP A 5 -26.65 -31.03 57.42
N HIS A 6 -26.98 -30.02 56.58
CA HIS A 6 -27.42 -28.62 56.89
C HIS A 6 -26.41 -27.63 56.25
N ARG A 7 -26.71 -26.40 55.80
CA ARG A 7 -27.72 -25.35 56.10
C ARG A 7 -27.64 -24.30 54.96
N SER A 8 -28.76 -23.86 54.35
CA SER A 8 -29.55 -22.63 54.62
C SER A 8 -28.92 -21.34 54.04
N ILE A 9 -29.65 -20.48 53.31
CA ILE A 9 -30.66 -19.52 53.82
C ILE A 9 -31.70 -19.12 52.71
N LEU A 10 -32.91 -18.80 53.19
CA LEU A 10 -34.22 -18.58 52.54
C LEU A 10 -34.41 -17.27 51.71
N PRO A 11 -35.52 -17.20 50.91
CA PRO A 11 -36.03 -16.02 50.22
C PRO A 11 -37.05 -15.21 51.05
N LEU A 12 -37.30 -13.95 50.67
CA LEU A 12 -38.32 -13.09 51.26
C LEU A 12 -39.28 -12.57 50.17
N VAL A 13 -40.53 -12.98 50.27
CA VAL A 13 -41.70 -12.52 49.50
C VAL A 13 -42.48 -11.55 50.38
N GLY A 14 -42.97 -10.44 49.83
CA GLY A 14 -43.87 -9.51 50.51
C GLY A 14 -44.95 -8.99 49.56
N SER A 15 -46.18 -9.48 49.74
CA SER A 15 -47.42 -8.94 49.16
C SER A 15 -48.10 -7.99 50.17
N LEU A 16 -48.80 -6.96 49.68
CA LEU A 16 -49.67 -6.10 50.49
C LEU A 16 -50.96 -5.79 49.73
N VAL A 17 -52.10 -5.92 50.43
CA VAL A 17 -53.50 -5.82 49.94
C VAL A 17 -54.27 -4.82 50.83
N PHE A 18 -54.96 -3.89 50.14
CA PHE A 18 -56.19 -3.11 50.41
C PHE A 18 -56.58 -2.53 51.78
N ALA A 19 -57.09 -1.28 51.72
CA ALA A 19 -58.22 -0.78 52.51
C ALA A 19 -59.01 0.30 51.73
N ALA A 20 -60.34 0.35 51.92
CA ALA A 20 -61.34 1.15 51.21
C ALA A 20 -62.12 2.10 52.16
N CYS A 21 -62.82 3.10 51.61
CA CYS A 21 -64.02 3.85 52.11
C CYS A 21 -64.27 5.07 51.16
N SER A 22 -65.42 5.72 50.98
CA SER A 22 -66.86 5.42 50.79
C SER A 22 -67.62 6.77 50.62
N GLY A 23 -68.62 6.85 49.73
CA GLY A 23 -69.74 7.85 49.71
C GLY A 23 -69.49 9.19 48.96
N GLY A 24 -70.43 9.84 48.25
CA GLY A 24 -71.86 9.61 47.94
C GLY A 24 -72.55 10.91 47.44
N SER A 25 -73.44 10.76 46.44
CA SER A 25 -74.67 11.55 46.12
C SER A 25 -74.65 12.92 45.40
N GLY A 26 -75.47 13.02 44.35
CA GLY A 26 -76.03 14.25 43.77
C GLY A 26 -76.74 14.06 42.41
N ASP A 27 -78.06 13.82 42.43
CA ASP A 27 -78.95 13.67 41.26
C ASP A 27 -79.28 14.99 40.54
N THR A 28 -79.52 14.96 39.21
CA THR A 28 -80.64 15.67 38.52
C THR A 28 -80.84 15.28 37.03
N THR A 29 -81.89 14.49 36.78
CA THR A 29 -83.03 14.67 35.85
C THR A 29 -82.86 15.17 34.38
N THR A 30 -83.13 14.24 33.44
CA THR A 30 -83.98 14.30 32.21
C THR A 30 -83.62 15.18 31.00
N THR A 31 -83.37 14.56 29.83
CA THR A 31 -84.27 14.54 28.64
C THR A 31 -83.65 13.71 27.51
N ALA A 32 -84.43 12.78 26.96
CA ALA A 32 -84.08 11.95 25.82
C ALA A 32 -84.11 12.72 24.49
N ALA A 33 -83.14 12.48 23.62
CA ALA A 33 -83.26 12.69 22.19
C ALA A 33 -82.80 11.41 21.48
N THR A 34 -83.76 10.69 20.90
CA THR A 34 -83.54 9.59 19.96
C THR A 34 -83.00 10.12 18.65
N THR A 35 -81.80 9.68 18.27
CA THR A 35 -81.35 9.68 16.88
C THR A 35 -80.62 8.37 16.61
N THR A 36 -81.24 7.55 15.76
CA THR A 36 -80.67 6.36 15.13
C THR A 36 -79.33 6.70 14.47
N THR A 37 -78.26 6.00 14.82
CA THR A 37 -77.00 5.98 14.04
C THR A 37 -76.45 4.55 14.10
N ALA A 38 -76.01 4.07 12.94
CA ALA A 38 -75.48 2.75 12.66
C ALA A 38 -74.34 2.34 13.62
N PRO A 39 -74.08 1.03 13.83
CA PRO A 39 -72.95 0.59 14.64
C PRO A 39 -71.63 1.18 14.12
N PRO A 40 -70.73 1.68 14.97
CA PRO A 40 -69.42 2.09 14.54
C PRO A 40 -68.68 0.84 14.05
N THR A 41 -68.35 0.84 12.75
CA THR A 41 -67.30 0.00 12.20
C THR A 41 -66.04 0.26 13.01
N THR A 42 -65.54 -0.77 13.68
CA THR A 42 -64.18 -0.80 14.21
C THR A 42 -63.23 -0.57 13.03
N GLU A 43 -62.73 0.66 12.88
CA GLU A 43 -61.58 0.94 12.03
C GLU A 43 -60.42 0.09 12.56
N ALA A 44 -59.96 -0.83 11.71
CA ALA A 44 -58.68 -1.48 11.92
C ALA A 44 -57.63 -0.37 11.90
N THR A 45 -57.00 -0.11 13.05
CA THR A 45 -55.75 0.64 13.12
C THR A 45 -54.72 -0.15 12.33
N THR A 46 -54.56 0.16 11.05
CA THR A 46 -53.36 -0.20 10.30
C THR A 46 -52.22 0.60 10.93
N THR A 47 -51.38 -0.08 11.71
CA THR A 47 -50.05 0.40 12.04
C THR A 47 -49.35 0.62 10.70
N THR A 48 -49.25 1.87 10.24
CA THR A 48 -48.38 2.22 9.12
C THR A 48 -46.95 2.11 9.66
N THR A 49 -46.34 0.95 9.47
CA THR A 49 -44.92 0.72 9.72
C THR A 49 -44.14 1.63 8.79
N GLU A 50 -43.33 2.51 9.36
CA GLU A 50 -42.30 3.25 8.63
C GLU A 50 -41.41 2.24 7.89
N PRO A 51 -41.09 2.43 6.59
CA PRO A 51 -40.21 1.53 5.86
C PRO A 51 -38.89 1.31 6.63
N PRO A 52 -38.36 0.08 6.70
CA PRO A 52 -37.11 -0.18 7.40
C PRO A 52 -35.97 0.66 6.81
N ALA A 53 -35.00 1.03 7.66
CA ALA A 53 -33.88 1.84 7.22
C ALA A 53 -33.07 1.13 6.11
N PRO A 54 -32.71 1.83 5.01
CA PRO A 54 -31.95 1.23 3.92
C PRO A 54 -30.55 0.83 4.39
N ASN A 55 -30.03 -0.30 3.89
CA ASN A 55 -28.69 -0.77 4.23
C ASN A 55 -27.59 -0.05 3.45
N GLY A 56 -26.42 0.11 4.08
CA GLY A 56 -25.19 0.50 3.41
C GLY A 56 -24.58 -0.63 2.56
N PRO A 57 -23.38 -0.42 2.00
CA PRO A 57 -22.66 -1.47 1.27
C PRO A 57 -22.43 -2.71 2.15
N PRO A 58 -22.62 -3.93 1.61
CA PRO A 58 -22.40 -5.14 2.38
C PRO A 58 -20.91 -5.33 2.68
N ILE A 59 -20.59 -5.72 3.92
CA ILE A 59 -19.21 -6.02 4.33
C ILE A 59 -18.84 -7.49 4.10
N THR A 60 -19.84 -8.35 3.93
CA THR A 60 -19.71 -9.73 3.47
C THR A 60 -21.07 -10.22 2.95
N SER A 61 -21.10 -11.25 2.10
CA SER A 61 -22.33 -11.76 1.47
C SER A 61 -22.24 -13.25 1.09
N LEU A 62 -23.36 -13.82 0.64
CA LEU A 62 -23.45 -15.21 0.23
C LEU A 62 -22.35 -15.60 -0.78
N GLY A 63 -21.60 -16.65 -0.46
CA GLY A 63 -20.50 -17.18 -1.27
C GLY A 63 -19.11 -16.74 -0.81
N ASP A 64 -19.03 -15.74 0.07
CA ASP A 64 -17.75 -15.33 0.65
C ASP A 64 -17.13 -16.41 1.53
N ASN A 65 -15.81 -16.46 1.55
CA ASN A 65 -15.03 -17.25 2.50
C ASN A 65 -13.94 -16.34 3.10
N ASN A 66 -14.20 -15.75 4.27
CA ASN A 66 -13.31 -14.75 4.88
C ASN A 66 -13.51 -14.62 6.40
N ALA A 67 -12.61 -13.86 7.05
CA ALA A 67 -12.63 -13.61 8.49
C ALA A 67 -13.88 -12.81 8.95
N THR A 68 -14.49 -12.00 8.08
CA THR A 68 -15.72 -11.26 8.38
C THR A 68 -16.90 -12.22 8.54
N ALA A 69 -17.05 -13.18 7.63
CA ALA A 69 -18.07 -14.22 7.72
C ALA A 69 -17.86 -15.09 8.97
N PHE A 70 -16.62 -15.42 9.33
CA PHE A 70 -16.30 -16.15 10.55
C PHE A 70 -16.74 -15.37 11.80
N ALA A 71 -16.37 -14.09 11.86
CA ALA A 71 -16.76 -13.22 12.98
C ALA A 71 -18.28 -13.07 13.08
N LEU A 72 -18.96 -12.89 11.95
CA LEU A 72 -20.41 -12.80 11.87
C LEU A 72 -21.09 -14.06 12.41
N GLN A 73 -20.66 -15.25 11.98
CA GLN A 73 -21.21 -16.53 12.45
C GLN A 73 -21.06 -16.69 13.97
N PHE A 74 -19.89 -16.35 14.52
CA PHE A 74 -19.66 -16.35 15.96
C PHE A 74 -20.63 -15.41 16.68
N LEU A 75 -20.71 -14.16 16.24
CA LEU A 75 -21.54 -13.13 16.86
C LEU A 75 -23.04 -13.46 16.75
N MET A 76 -23.48 -14.06 15.63
CA MET A 76 -24.86 -14.52 15.45
C MET A 76 -25.22 -15.64 16.43
N ASN A 77 -24.33 -16.60 16.64
CA ASN A 77 -24.52 -17.64 17.64
C ASN A 77 -24.63 -17.05 19.05
N CYS A 78 -23.76 -16.09 19.39
CA CYS A 78 -23.76 -15.39 20.67
C CYS A 78 -25.06 -14.60 20.89
N ALA A 79 -25.58 -13.94 19.85
CA ALA A 79 -26.83 -13.17 19.91
C ALA A 79 -28.10 -14.05 19.84
N GLY A 80 -27.96 -15.37 19.68
CA GLY A 80 -29.10 -16.31 19.67
C GLY A 80 -29.74 -16.57 18.30
N TYR A 81 -29.12 -16.11 17.20
CA TYR A 81 -29.54 -16.39 15.82
C TYR A 81 -28.93 -17.70 15.26
N GLY A 82 -28.31 -18.50 16.12
CA GLY A 82 -27.73 -19.80 15.81
C GLY A 82 -28.70 -20.99 15.91
N PRO A 83 -28.21 -22.23 15.73
CA PRO A 83 -26.79 -22.59 15.61
C PRO A 83 -26.28 -22.50 14.17
N LEU A 84 -25.19 -21.75 13.98
CA LEU A 84 -24.38 -21.70 12.77
C LEU A 84 -23.05 -22.42 13.00
N GLU A 85 -22.54 -23.07 11.96
CA GLU A 85 -21.14 -23.47 11.92
C GLU A 85 -20.27 -22.21 11.77
N VAL A 86 -19.21 -22.11 12.57
CA VAL A 86 -18.28 -20.97 12.55
C VAL A 86 -17.05 -21.39 11.76
N ASP A 87 -17.16 -21.33 10.45
CA ASP A 87 -16.17 -21.83 9.47
C ASP A 87 -15.64 -20.75 8.52
N GLY A 88 -16.19 -19.54 8.58
CA GLY A 88 -15.84 -18.45 7.67
C GLY A 88 -16.49 -18.53 6.30
N VAL A 89 -17.31 -19.54 6.03
CA VAL A 89 -18.02 -19.71 4.75
C VAL A 89 -19.42 -19.12 4.87
N PHE A 90 -19.66 -18.03 4.16
CA PHE A 90 -20.98 -17.40 4.11
C PHE A 90 -21.92 -18.22 3.21
N GLY A 91 -22.55 -19.25 3.79
CA GLY A 91 -23.55 -20.08 3.13
C GLY A 91 -25.00 -19.62 3.32
N PRO A 92 -25.97 -20.34 2.72
CA PRO A 92 -27.39 -20.02 2.83
C PRO A 92 -27.93 -19.99 4.27
N ALA A 93 -27.35 -20.77 5.17
CA ALA A 93 -27.72 -20.76 6.59
C ALA A 93 -27.32 -19.43 7.26
N THR A 94 -26.10 -18.95 6.99
CA THR A 94 -25.63 -17.65 7.45
C THR A 94 -26.48 -16.51 6.88
N GLU A 95 -26.82 -16.57 5.59
CA GLU A 95 -27.70 -15.57 4.95
C GLU A 95 -29.08 -15.51 5.62
N ALA A 96 -29.68 -16.67 5.88
CA ALA A 96 -30.98 -16.76 6.54
C ALA A 96 -30.95 -16.18 7.97
N ALA A 97 -29.89 -16.46 8.73
CA ALA A 97 -29.69 -15.89 10.06
C ALA A 97 -29.52 -14.36 10.02
N VAL A 98 -28.78 -13.84 9.02
CA VAL A 98 -28.65 -12.38 8.80
C VAL A 98 -30.01 -11.75 8.50
N ARG A 99 -30.82 -12.34 7.61
CA ARG A 99 -32.16 -11.80 7.32
C ARG A 99 -33.05 -11.77 8.57
N ALA A 100 -33.02 -12.84 9.37
CA ALA A 100 -33.79 -12.89 10.62
C ALA A 100 -33.35 -11.80 11.61
N MET A 101 -32.05 -11.59 11.75
CA MET A 101 -31.50 -10.53 12.61
C MET A 101 -31.88 -9.14 12.09
N GLN A 102 -31.73 -8.88 10.78
CA GLN A 102 -32.10 -7.61 10.16
C GLN A 102 -33.58 -7.28 10.38
N ALA A 103 -34.46 -8.28 10.24
CA ALA A 103 -35.88 -8.13 10.55
C ALA A 103 -36.12 -7.73 12.01
N ASP A 104 -35.42 -8.37 12.95
CA ASP A 104 -35.55 -8.09 14.38
C ASP A 104 -35.05 -6.70 14.80
N ILE A 105 -34.13 -6.11 14.04
CA ILE A 105 -33.61 -4.75 14.30
C ILE A 105 -34.18 -3.68 13.36
N ASP A 106 -35.33 -3.95 12.74
CA ASP A 106 -36.06 -3.04 11.84
C ASP A 106 -35.21 -2.51 10.66
N ARG A 107 -34.36 -3.38 10.11
CA ARG A 107 -33.52 -3.11 8.93
C ARG A 107 -34.03 -3.86 7.70
N GLU A 108 -33.60 -3.41 6.53
CA GLU A 108 -33.88 -4.12 5.28
C GLU A 108 -33.28 -5.55 5.33
N GLU A 109 -34.10 -6.56 5.05
CA GLU A 109 -33.73 -7.99 5.07
C GLU A 109 -32.93 -8.40 3.81
N SER A 110 -31.82 -7.72 3.55
CA SER A 110 -30.95 -7.98 2.40
C SER A 110 -30.29 -9.36 2.46
N GLY A 111 -30.09 -9.91 3.66
CA GLY A 111 -29.28 -11.11 3.90
C GLY A 111 -27.77 -10.88 3.79
N ALA A 112 -27.35 -9.63 3.53
CA ALA A 112 -25.96 -9.21 3.49
C ALA A 112 -25.77 -8.06 4.49
N PRO A 113 -25.02 -8.26 5.59
CA PRO A 113 -24.87 -7.24 6.62
C PRO A 113 -24.01 -6.08 6.11
N ASP A 114 -24.42 -4.87 6.45
CA ASP A 114 -23.57 -3.67 6.36
C ASP A 114 -22.82 -3.44 7.67
N ASP A 115 -21.98 -2.39 7.69
CA ASP A 115 -21.17 -2.03 8.85
C ASP A 115 -22.02 -1.81 10.12
N GLN A 116 -23.16 -1.14 9.98
CA GLN A 116 -24.05 -0.85 11.10
C GLN A 116 -24.73 -2.11 11.66
N THR A 117 -25.14 -3.03 10.78
CA THR A 117 -25.69 -4.34 11.18
C THR A 117 -24.65 -5.12 11.99
N PHE A 118 -23.41 -5.16 11.52
CA PHE A 118 -22.31 -5.84 12.21
C PHE A 118 -21.96 -5.18 13.55
N ALA A 119 -21.93 -3.85 13.59
CA ALA A 119 -21.66 -3.08 14.81
C ALA A 119 -22.69 -3.37 15.92
N LEU A 120 -23.98 -3.42 15.58
CA LEU A 120 -25.04 -3.75 16.54
C LEU A 120 -24.88 -5.16 17.11
N LEU A 121 -24.51 -6.12 16.26
CA LEU A 121 -24.30 -7.50 16.67
C LEU A 121 -23.05 -7.66 17.55
N SER A 122 -21.97 -6.96 17.20
CA SER A 122 -20.74 -6.97 18.00
C SER A 122 -20.99 -6.47 19.42
N ARG A 123 -21.81 -5.42 19.58
CA ARG A 123 -22.14 -4.83 20.89
C ARG A 123 -23.12 -5.65 21.73
N SER A 124 -23.92 -6.51 21.09
CA SER A 124 -24.88 -7.36 21.80
C SER A 124 -24.22 -8.63 22.38
N CYS A 125 -23.08 -9.04 21.81
CA CYS A 125 -22.32 -10.17 22.30
C CYS A 125 -21.39 -9.77 23.45
N THR A 126 -21.59 -10.37 24.63
CA THR A 126 -20.70 -10.16 25.79
C THR A 126 -19.65 -11.26 25.95
N GLU A 127 -19.66 -12.25 25.06
CA GLU A 127 -18.69 -13.35 25.08
C GLU A 127 -17.36 -12.90 24.48
N SER A 128 -16.28 -13.09 25.23
CA SER A 128 -14.94 -12.84 24.72
C SER A 128 -14.51 -13.92 23.75
N ARG A 129 -13.79 -13.51 22.69
CA ARG A 129 -13.36 -14.42 21.62
C ARG A 129 -11.97 -14.98 21.91
N ARG A 130 -11.84 -16.31 21.91
CA ARG A 130 -10.53 -16.97 21.93
C ARG A 130 -10.02 -17.11 20.50
N LEU A 131 -8.81 -16.60 20.26
CA LEU A 131 -8.11 -16.72 18.99
C LEU A 131 -7.40 -18.07 18.93
N SER A 132 -7.73 -18.85 17.89
CA SER A 132 -6.96 -20.03 17.50
C SER A 132 -5.93 -19.57 16.47
N LEU A 133 -4.65 -19.77 16.76
CA LEU A 133 -3.57 -19.40 15.85
C LEU A 133 -3.25 -20.60 14.97
N ASP A 134 -3.49 -20.47 13.67
CA ASP A 134 -3.14 -21.47 12.67
C ASP A 134 -1.84 -21.04 11.99
N ALA A 135 -0.87 -21.96 11.89
CA ALA A 135 0.47 -21.64 11.38
C ALA A 135 1.13 -20.39 12.04
N GLY A 136 0.81 -20.12 13.32
CA GLY A 136 1.39 -19.02 14.09
C GLY A 136 0.61 -17.69 14.03
N GLY A 137 -0.52 -17.59 13.31
CA GLY A 137 -1.32 -16.37 13.28
C GLY A 137 -2.79 -16.58 12.95
N THR A 138 -3.59 -15.50 13.03
CA THR A 138 -5.00 -15.48 12.68
C THR A 138 -5.49 -14.05 12.43
N GLU A 139 -6.53 -13.89 11.61
CA GLU A 139 -7.23 -12.62 11.42
C GLU A 139 -8.60 -12.69 12.12
N ALA A 140 -8.92 -11.66 12.89
CA ALA A 140 -10.22 -11.45 13.51
C ALA A 140 -10.83 -10.14 13.01
N VAL A 141 -12.16 -10.10 12.86
CA VAL A 141 -12.90 -8.88 12.52
C VAL A 141 -13.83 -8.54 13.67
N GLY A 142 -13.89 -7.27 14.06
CA GLY A 142 -14.72 -6.80 15.18
C GLY A 142 -15.17 -5.34 14.98
N ASN A 143 -16.03 -4.85 15.88
CA ASN A 143 -16.41 -3.45 15.96
C ASN A 143 -16.05 -2.90 17.34
N VAL A 144 -15.57 -1.67 17.39
CA VAL A 144 -15.17 -1.02 18.64
C VAL A 144 -15.82 0.36 18.74
N SER A 145 -16.10 0.80 19.97
CA SER A 145 -16.50 2.18 20.26
C SER A 145 -15.82 2.69 21.54
N ALA A 146 -15.80 4.00 21.75
CA ALA A 146 -15.13 4.61 22.92
C ALA A 146 -15.64 4.09 24.28
N SER A 147 -16.87 3.58 24.36
CA SER A 147 -17.45 3.01 25.58
C SER A 147 -17.53 1.49 25.60
N ASP A 148 -17.14 0.81 24.52
CA ASP A 148 -17.30 -0.63 24.35
C ASP A 148 -16.05 -1.20 23.65
N PRO A 149 -14.99 -1.53 24.42
CA PRO A 149 -13.78 -2.13 23.90
C PRO A 149 -14.01 -3.61 23.61
N ASP A 150 -13.42 -4.09 22.52
CA ASP A 150 -13.48 -5.50 22.16
C ASP A 150 -12.29 -6.26 22.77
N THR A 151 -12.48 -7.53 23.12
CA THR A 151 -11.50 -8.32 23.88
C THR A 151 -11.31 -9.72 23.34
N TYR A 152 -10.05 -10.05 23.08
CA TYR A 152 -9.60 -11.35 22.60
C TYR A 152 -8.63 -12.01 23.57
N PHE A 153 -8.67 -13.34 23.60
CA PHE A 153 -7.70 -14.16 24.33
C PHE A 153 -6.83 -14.96 23.36
N VAL A 154 -5.52 -14.89 23.54
CA VAL A 154 -4.54 -15.63 22.74
C VAL A 154 -3.57 -16.38 23.65
N ARG A 155 -3.30 -17.66 23.34
CA ARG A 155 -2.29 -18.44 24.06
C ARG A 155 -0.92 -18.16 23.45
N ALA A 156 0.07 -17.86 24.28
CA ALA A 156 1.46 -17.72 23.82
C ALA A 156 2.45 -18.34 24.82
N GLU A 157 3.62 -18.76 24.32
CA GLU A 157 4.68 -19.41 25.09
C GLU A 157 5.86 -18.48 25.35
N ALA A 158 6.52 -18.66 26.49
CA ALA A 158 7.69 -17.90 26.88
C ALA A 158 8.79 -17.95 25.78
N GLY A 159 9.36 -16.80 25.44
CA GLY A 159 10.38 -16.68 24.40
C GLY A 159 9.84 -16.52 22.98
N GLN A 160 8.52 -16.62 22.78
CA GLN A 160 7.88 -16.17 21.54
C GLN A 160 7.66 -14.65 21.58
N ARG A 161 7.17 -14.09 20.48
CA ARG A 161 6.75 -12.68 20.35
C ARG A 161 5.32 -12.63 19.88
N LEU A 162 4.47 -11.90 20.59
CA LEU A 162 3.08 -11.65 20.20
C LEU A 162 3.01 -10.33 19.42
N ALA A 163 2.55 -10.43 18.19
CA ALA A 163 2.31 -9.34 17.26
C ALA A 163 0.81 -9.10 17.08
N VAL A 164 0.43 -7.82 17.02
CA VAL A 164 -0.93 -7.37 16.82
C VAL A 164 -0.91 -6.19 15.85
N LEU A 165 -1.67 -6.29 14.75
CA LEU A 165 -1.87 -5.23 13.76
C LEU A 165 -3.37 -5.01 13.56
N ILE A 166 -3.80 -3.76 13.47
CA ILE A 166 -5.19 -3.37 13.26
C ILE A 166 -5.30 -2.52 11.99
N ARG A 167 -6.28 -2.86 11.15
CA ARG A 167 -6.76 -1.98 10.07
C ARG A 167 -8.16 -1.49 10.42
N SER A 168 -8.35 -0.18 10.35
CA SER A 168 -9.64 0.48 10.47
C SER A 168 -9.67 1.71 9.56
N ASP A 169 -10.85 2.04 9.03
CA ASP A 169 -11.03 3.22 8.20
C ASP A 169 -10.87 4.48 9.08
N GLY A 170 -9.72 5.14 8.97
CA GLY A 170 -9.42 6.40 9.69
C GLY A 170 -8.59 6.29 10.97
N GLY A 171 -7.97 5.14 11.26
CA GLY A 171 -6.92 5.02 12.29
C GLY A 171 -7.38 5.17 13.76
N GLY A 172 -8.68 5.00 14.02
CA GLY A 172 -9.25 5.13 15.38
C GLY A 172 -8.99 3.91 16.27
N ALA A 173 -9.02 2.70 15.72
CA ALA A 173 -8.89 1.47 16.49
C ALA A 173 -7.44 1.15 16.84
N ARG A 174 -7.20 0.72 18.08
CA ARG A 174 -5.87 0.43 18.62
C ARG A 174 -5.91 -0.70 19.64
N ALA A 175 -4.86 -1.52 19.67
CA ALA A 175 -4.77 -2.70 20.52
C ALA A 175 -3.74 -2.51 21.64
N ALA A 176 -4.15 -2.88 22.85
CA ALA A 176 -3.26 -3.13 23.97
C ALA A 176 -3.15 -4.62 24.24
N VAL A 177 -2.04 -5.04 24.85
CA VAL A 177 -1.81 -6.45 25.23
C VAL A 177 -1.42 -6.54 26.70
N LYS A 178 -2.09 -7.42 27.44
CA LYS A 178 -1.77 -7.75 28.84
C LYS A 178 -1.67 -9.26 29.04
N GLY A 179 -0.78 -9.71 29.92
CA GLY A 179 -0.79 -11.09 30.39
C GLY A 179 -2.00 -11.37 31.30
N ALA A 180 -2.42 -12.63 31.40
CA ALA A 180 -3.43 -13.06 32.37
C ALA A 180 -2.99 -12.80 33.84
N ASP A 181 -1.69 -12.66 34.08
CA ASP A 181 -1.09 -12.18 35.32
C ASP A 181 -1.25 -10.67 35.58
N GLY A 182 -1.81 -9.92 34.63
CA GLY A 182 -2.03 -8.48 34.70
C GLY A 182 -0.83 -7.64 34.23
N ALA A 183 0.28 -8.25 33.82
CA ALA A 183 1.44 -7.53 33.30
C ALA A 183 1.09 -6.85 31.98
N VAL A 184 1.36 -5.54 31.86
CA VAL A 184 1.16 -4.82 30.60
C VAL A 184 2.31 -5.14 29.66
N LEU A 185 1.98 -5.77 28.54
CA LEU A 185 2.97 -6.20 27.55
C LEU A 185 3.11 -5.16 26.43
N ALA A 186 2.00 -4.58 25.98
CA ALA A 186 2.00 -3.51 24.99
C ALA A 186 0.90 -2.48 25.29
N THR A 187 1.22 -1.20 25.16
CA THR A 187 0.25 -0.09 25.27
C THR A 187 -0.52 0.10 23.95
N PRO A 188 -1.75 0.66 23.98
CA PRO A 188 -2.60 0.84 22.80
C PRO A 188 -1.87 1.43 21.59
N ALA A 189 -1.96 0.77 20.42
CA ALA A 189 -1.75 1.37 19.10
C ALA A 189 -2.27 0.47 17.96
N THR A 190 -2.22 1.00 16.74
CA THR A 190 -2.59 0.29 15.50
C THR A 190 -1.69 -0.90 15.19
N ALA A 191 -0.43 -0.90 15.64
CA ALA A 191 0.48 -2.03 15.48
C ALA A 191 1.48 -2.16 16.63
N ARG A 192 1.65 -3.37 17.17
CA ARG A 192 2.51 -3.68 18.31
C ARG A 192 3.10 -5.08 18.18
N ALA A 193 4.31 -5.25 18.68
CA ALA A 193 4.87 -6.58 18.95
C ALA A 193 5.67 -6.55 20.26
N ALA A 194 5.58 -7.63 21.03
CA ALA A 194 6.25 -7.71 22.32
C ALA A 194 6.64 -9.15 22.67
N ASP A 195 7.80 -9.28 23.31
CA ASP A 195 8.37 -10.56 23.72
C ASP A 195 7.57 -11.16 24.87
N ILE A 196 7.24 -12.44 24.76
CA ILE A 196 6.39 -13.15 25.71
C ILE A 196 7.26 -13.60 26.90
N PRO A 197 7.10 -13.02 28.10
CA PRO A 197 7.95 -13.33 29.25
C PRO A 197 7.60 -14.68 29.89
N SER A 198 6.36 -15.15 29.74
CA SER A 198 5.86 -16.36 30.38
C SER A 198 4.77 -17.03 29.54
N THR A 199 4.69 -18.36 29.62
CA THR A 199 3.65 -19.13 28.91
C THR A 199 2.31 -18.98 29.60
N GLN A 200 1.39 -18.23 29.00
CA GLN A 200 0.06 -17.95 29.54
C GLN A 200 -0.90 -17.50 28.43
N ASP A 201 -2.14 -17.23 28.83
CA ASP A 201 -3.08 -16.53 27.97
C ASP A 201 -2.80 -15.02 28.07
N TYR A 202 -2.85 -14.33 26.94
CA TYR A 202 -2.71 -12.89 26.82
C TYR A 202 -4.05 -12.31 26.34
N VAL A 203 -4.39 -11.16 26.88
CA VAL A 203 -5.60 -10.40 26.58
C VAL A 203 -5.23 -9.29 25.61
N VAL A 204 -5.79 -9.36 24.40
CA VAL A 204 -5.72 -8.29 23.42
C VAL A 204 -6.99 -7.47 23.54
N THR A 205 -6.88 -6.21 23.94
CA THR A 205 -8.01 -5.29 24.05
C THR A 205 -7.93 -4.27 22.94
N VAL A 206 -8.97 -4.19 22.12
CA VAL A 206 -9.11 -3.18 21.07
C VAL A 206 -10.01 -2.07 21.59
N ASP A 207 -9.51 -0.83 21.56
CA ASP A 207 -10.26 0.38 21.90
C ASP A 207 -10.16 1.44 20.80
N THR A 208 -10.96 2.49 20.88
CA THR A 208 -10.91 3.67 20.00
C THR A 208 -11.20 4.94 20.79
N ASP A 209 -10.51 6.03 20.47
CA ASP A 209 -10.87 7.39 20.96
C ASP A 209 -11.80 8.12 19.99
N GLY A 210 -12.02 7.56 18.80
CA GLY A 210 -12.85 8.13 17.75
C GLY A 210 -14.28 7.58 17.74
N ASP A 211 -14.96 7.80 16.62
CA ASP A 211 -16.25 7.18 16.35
C ASP A 211 -16.14 5.66 16.33
N ALA A 212 -17.27 4.99 16.49
CA ALA A 212 -17.32 3.55 16.38
C ALA A 212 -16.87 3.11 14.99
N THR A 213 -16.04 2.07 14.93
CA THR A 213 -15.43 1.62 13.67
C THR A 213 -15.29 0.11 13.66
N THR A 214 -15.54 -0.48 12.50
CA THR A 214 -15.20 -1.88 12.23
C THR A 214 -13.74 -1.97 11.87
N TYR A 215 -13.09 -3.01 12.38
CA TYR A 215 -11.68 -3.22 12.18
C TYR A 215 -11.38 -4.68 11.86
N SER A 216 -10.27 -4.89 11.16
CA SER A 216 -9.61 -6.20 11.10
C SER A 216 -8.37 -6.18 12.00
N LEU A 217 -8.18 -7.27 12.73
CA LEU A 217 -7.14 -7.49 13.72
C LEU A 217 -6.36 -8.73 13.31
N LEU A 218 -5.13 -8.52 12.87
CA LEU A 218 -4.18 -9.59 12.65
C LEU A 218 -3.41 -9.84 13.95
N VAL A 219 -3.50 -11.06 14.47
CA VAL A 219 -2.79 -11.49 15.68
C VAL A 219 -1.88 -12.65 15.34
N ALA A 220 -0.65 -12.59 15.83
CA ALA A 220 0.30 -13.67 15.61
C ALA A 220 1.29 -13.85 16.73
N VAL A 221 1.76 -15.09 16.84
CA VAL A 221 2.81 -15.48 17.76
C VAL A 221 3.94 -16.08 16.94
N VAL A 222 5.06 -15.36 16.90
CA VAL A 222 6.22 -15.71 16.10
C VAL A 222 7.41 -16.01 17.00
N THR A 223 8.31 -16.87 16.55
CA THR A 223 9.61 -17.04 17.21
C THR A 223 10.56 -15.97 16.67
N PRO A 224 11.16 -15.12 17.53
CA PRO A 224 12.15 -14.15 17.08
C PRO A 224 13.34 -14.86 16.44
N GLY A 225 13.83 -14.34 15.31
CA GLY A 225 15.11 -14.78 14.75
C GLY A 225 16.27 -14.41 15.68
N THR A 226 17.39 -15.12 15.57
CA THR A 226 18.63 -14.83 16.32
C THR A 226 19.69 -14.22 15.40
N GLY A 227 20.40 -13.19 15.87
CA GLY A 227 21.51 -12.57 15.11
C GLY A 227 21.18 -11.17 14.58
N GLY A 228 22.23 -10.38 14.33
CA GLY A 228 22.12 -9.03 13.78
C GLY A 228 21.89 -9.05 12.27
N VAL A 229 21.14 -8.06 11.79
CA VAL A 229 20.87 -7.85 10.37
C VAL A 229 22.05 -7.08 9.74
N ALA A 230 22.54 -7.53 8.59
CA ALA A 230 23.59 -6.82 7.87
C ALA A 230 23.04 -5.52 7.26
N ALA A 231 23.83 -4.45 7.24
CA ALA A 231 23.43 -3.20 6.60
C ALA A 231 23.38 -3.35 5.06
N ALA A 232 22.46 -2.64 4.42
CA ALA A 232 22.39 -2.54 2.97
C ALA A 232 23.44 -1.56 2.42
N GLU A 233 23.78 -1.71 1.15
CA GLU A 233 24.57 -0.71 0.44
C GLU A 233 23.74 0.55 0.14
N ALA A 234 24.44 1.67 -0.08
CA ALA A 234 23.79 2.93 -0.34
C ALA A 234 23.02 2.90 -1.67
N GLY A 235 21.71 3.12 -1.60
CA GLY A 235 20.79 3.11 -2.73
C GLY A 235 20.07 1.78 -2.93
N THR A 236 20.18 0.84 -1.98
CA THR A 236 19.57 -0.50 -2.11
C THR A 236 18.69 -0.88 -0.93
N ILE A 237 17.86 -1.89 -1.17
CA ILE A 237 17.10 -2.62 -0.17
C ILE A 237 17.49 -4.09 -0.30
N VAL A 238 17.74 -4.75 0.83
CA VAL A 238 17.96 -6.18 0.91
C VAL A 238 16.75 -6.80 1.59
N VAL A 239 16.11 -7.79 0.99
CA VAL A 239 15.03 -8.59 1.60
C VAL A 239 15.42 -10.06 1.52
N GLY A 240 15.69 -10.69 2.66
CA GLY A 240 16.03 -12.12 2.70
C GLY A 240 17.34 -12.50 2.02
N GLY A 241 18.24 -11.53 1.90
CA GLY A 241 19.51 -11.67 1.19
C GLY A 241 19.43 -11.30 -0.28
N ASP A 242 18.24 -11.06 -0.83
CA ASP A 242 18.06 -10.54 -2.19
C ASP A 242 18.16 -9.01 -2.18
N GLU A 243 19.10 -8.46 -2.93
CA GLU A 243 19.36 -7.03 -3.01
C GLU A 243 18.70 -6.40 -4.25
N GLU A 244 18.02 -5.28 -4.06
CA GLU A 244 17.33 -4.53 -5.10
C GLU A 244 17.70 -3.04 -5.06
N ALA A 245 17.93 -2.46 -6.23
CA ALA A 245 18.16 -1.04 -6.37
C ALA A 245 16.89 -0.23 -6.06
N VAL A 246 17.03 0.83 -5.28
CA VAL A 246 15.97 1.81 -5.04
C VAL A 246 15.86 2.70 -6.27
N SER A 247 14.75 2.56 -6.97
CA SER A 247 14.46 3.27 -8.19
C SER A 247 13.79 4.63 -7.91
N GLY A 248 13.05 4.76 -6.81
CA GLY A 248 12.44 6.02 -6.38
C GLY A 248 12.16 6.05 -4.88
N VAL A 249 12.06 7.24 -4.29
CA VAL A 249 11.66 7.42 -2.89
C VAL A 249 10.67 8.58 -2.79
N CYS A 250 9.61 8.39 -2.03
CA CYS A 250 8.59 9.40 -1.76
C CYS A 250 8.15 9.40 -0.28
N LEU A 251 7.49 10.47 0.14
CA LEU A 251 6.83 10.60 1.43
C LEU A 251 5.42 10.00 1.34
N ASP A 252 5.13 9.02 2.19
CA ASP A 252 3.82 8.37 2.22
C ASP A 252 2.74 9.27 2.89
N THR A 253 3.12 10.06 3.90
CA THR A 253 2.20 10.97 4.60
C THR A 253 2.60 12.44 4.48
N THR A 254 1.68 13.34 4.87
CA THR A 254 1.95 14.79 5.03
C THR A 254 2.80 15.03 6.29
N GLY A 255 4.04 14.54 6.26
CA GLY A 255 5.00 14.63 7.35
C GLY A 255 6.27 13.84 7.04
N ASP A 256 7.35 14.18 7.72
CA ASP A 256 8.67 13.54 7.55
C ASP A 256 8.79 12.19 8.28
N THR A 257 7.68 11.46 8.42
CA THR A 257 7.61 10.29 9.30
C THR A 257 7.34 8.99 8.59
N SER A 258 7.01 9.01 7.30
CA SER A 258 6.73 7.80 6.53
C SER A 258 7.29 7.93 5.11
N TYR A 259 8.09 6.96 4.69
CA TYR A 259 8.76 6.92 3.40
C TYR A 259 8.35 5.66 2.64
N ALA A 260 8.16 5.76 1.33
CA ALA A 260 8.07 4.61 0.45
C ALA A 260 9.23 4.63 -0.54
N ALA A 261 9.96 3.52 -0.60
CA ALA A 261 11.04 3.28 -1.54
C ALA A 261 10.58 2.25 -2.58
N GLU A 262 10.69 2.60 -3.86
CA GLU A 262 10.29 1.75 -4.98
C GLU A 262 11.46 0.89 -5.45
N THR A 263 11.23 -0.41 -5.59
CA THR A 263 12.22 -1.37 -6.10
C THR A 263 11.68 -2.11 -7.32
N GLY A 264 12.46 -3.02 -7.91
CA GLY A 264 11.99 -3.88 -8.99
C GLY A 264 10.75 -4.68 -8.59
N SER A 265 10.81 -5.32 -7.42
CA SER A 265 9.77 -6.24 -6.95
C SER A 265 8.58 -5.56 -6.28
N GLY A 266 8.73 -4.34 -5.75
CA GLY A 266 7.66 -3.73 -4.98
C GLY A 266 7.97 -2.37 -4.38
N PHE A 267 7.37 -2.13 -3.21
CA PHE A 267 7.44 -0.89 -2.45
C PHE A 267 7.77 -1.23 -1.01
N LEU A 268 8.92 -0.75 -0.52
CA LEU A 268 9.22 -0.76 0.91
C LEU A 268 8.71 0.52 1.56
N VAL A 269 7.72 0.39 2.42
CA VAL A 269 7.17 1.45 3.25
C VAL A 269 7.82 1.37 4.62
N VAL A 270 8.38 2.49 5.10
CA VAL A 270 8.98 2.64 6.41
C VAL A 270 8.34 3.83 7.12
N ALA A 271 7.68 3.58 8.23
CA ALA A 271 7.03 4.56 9.09
C ALA A 271 7.69 4.60 10.47
N VAL A 272 7.98 5.81 10.93
CA VAL A 272 8.42 6.13 12.30
C VAL A 272 7.24 6.54 13.18
N GLY A 273 6.01 6.38 12.66
CA GLY A 273 4.78 6.79 13.30
C GLY A 273 3.57 6.04 12.75
N HIS A 274 2.50 6.77 12.40
CA HIS A 274 1.34 6.16 11.80
C HIS A 274 1.63 5.78 10.34
N PRO A 275 1.25 4.57 9.89
CA PRO A 275 1.35 4.17 8.49
C PRO A 275 0.52 5.13 7.63
N GLY A 276 1.02 5.49 6.45
CA GLY A 276 0.28 6.35 5.53
C GLY A 276 -0.64 5.58 4.58
N GLY A 277 -1.36 6.34 3.77
CA GLY A 277 -2.37 5.80 2.86
C GLY A 277 -1.77 5.07 1.65
N PHE A 278 -0.51 5.32 1.29
CA PHE A 278 0.11 4.70 0.12
C PHE A 278 0.19 3.18 0.26
N ALA A 279 0.69 2.69 1.40
CA ALA A 279 0.76 1.25 1.68
C ALA A 279 -0.62 0.61 1.56
N ILE A 280 -1.61 1.21 2.22
CA ILE A 280 -2.99 0.71 2.29
C ILE A 280 -3.61 0.61 0.89
N THR A 281 -3.47 1.65 0.06
CA THR A 281 -4.00 1.65 -1.32
C THR A 281 -3.35 0.60 -2.22
N ARG A 282 -2.17 0.09 -1.83
CA ARG A 282 -1.46 -1.00 -2.53
C ARG A 282 -1.72 -2.37 -1.92
N GLY A 283 -2.65 -2.51 -0.98
CA GLY A 283 -2.95 -3.79 -0.33
C GLY A 283 -2.15 -4.06 0.93
N GLY A 284 -1.35 -3.09 1.36
CA GLY A 284 -0.65 -3.14 2.64
C GLY A 284 -1.60 -3.08 3.84
N VAL A 285 -1.15 -3.65 4.95
CA VAL A 285 -1.89 -3.77 6.20
C VAL A 285 -1.55 -2.70 7.24
N GLY A 286 -0.68 -1.74 6.88
CA GLY A 286 -0.33 -0.63 7.77
C GLY A 286 0.74 -1.02 8.79
N GLY A 287 1.76 -1.74 8.32
CA GLY A 287 2.96 -2.01 9.11
C GLY A 287 3.81 -0.77 9.40
N TRP A 288 4.69 -0.85 10.39
CA TRP A 288 5.73 0.19 10.60
C TRP A 288 6.85 0.03 9.59
N ILE A 289 7.16 -1.20 9.23
CA ILE A 289 7.89 -1.50 8.01
C ILE A 289 7.06 -2.51 7.23
N GLU A 290 6.84 -2.24 5.95
CA GLU A 290 6.01 -3.08 5.11
C GLU A 290 6.57 -3.12 3.70
N PHE A 291 6.72 -4.31 3.16
CA PHE A 291 7.05 -4.52 1.76
C PHE A 291 5.80 -5.01 1.03
N VAL A 292 5.38 -4.25 0.02
CA VAL A 292 4.21 -4.55 -0.81
C VAL A 292 4.66 -4.86 -2.22
N TYR A 293 4.27 -6.00 -2.78
CA TYR A 293 4.64 -6.36 -4.15
C TYR A 293 3.93 -5.48 -5.18
N ARG A 294 4.49 -5.36 -6.40
CA ARG A 294 3.91 -4.50 -7.46
C ARG A 294 2.49 -4.90 -7.88
N ASP A 295 2.14 -6.17 -7.74
CA ASP A 295 0.80 -6.70 -8.01
C ASP A 295 -0.22 -6.38 -6.91
N GLY A 296 0.21 -5.68 -5.85
CA GLY A 296 -0.60 -5.33 -4.69
C GLY A 296 -0.80 -6.49 -3.71
N SER A 297 -0.11 -7.62 -3.92
CA SER A 297 -0.11 -8.69 -2.93
C SER A 297 0.68 -8.27 -1.69
N PRO A 298 0.19 -8.67 -0.50
CA PRO A 298 0.91 -8.40 0.74
C PRO A 298 2.23 -9.17 0.73
N GLY A 299 3.34 -8.46 0.96
CA GLY A 299 4.65 -9.09 1.00
C GLY A 299 5.06 -9.38 2.44
N TYR A 300 5.80 -8.45 3.03
CA TYR A 300 6.36 -8.61 4.35
C TYR A 300 5.93 -7.46 5.26
N VAL A 301 5.74 -7.73 6.54
CA VAL A 301 5.52 -6.71 7.55
C VAL A 301 6.46 -6.94 8.72
N GLY A 302 7.04 -5.86 9.23
CA GLY A 302 7.85 -5.86 10.43
C GLY A 302 7.30 -4.90 11.48
N PHE A 303 7.85 -5.05 12.67
CA PHE A 303 7.34 -4.40 13.87
C PHE A 303 8.28 -3.29 14.34
N PRO A 304 7.76 -2.24 15.01
CA PRO A 304 8.57 -1.10 15.42
C PRO A 304 9.73 -1.47 16.36
N SER A 305 9.58 -2.53 17.13
CA SER A 305 10.60 -3.05 18.04
C SER A 305 11.75 -3.77 17.36
N ASP A 306 11.54 -4.23 16.12
CA ASP A 306 12.56 -4.90 15.32
C ASP A 306 13.27 -3.93 14.36
N LEU A 307 12.75 -2.70 14.24
CA LEU A 307 13.23 -1.67 13.35
C LEU A 307 14.31 -0.82 14.04
N ASP A 308 15.55 -0.96 13.59
CA ASP A 308 16.61 0.01 13.87
C ASP A 308 16.66 1.01 12.70
N LEU A 309 16.39 2.28 12.98
CA LEU A 309 16.22 3.31 11.96
C LEU A 309 16.95 4.61 12.33
N SER A 310 17.76 5.09 11.39
CA SER A 310 18.37 6.41 11.40
C SER A 310 17.84 7.23 10.22
N VAL A 311 17.26 8.40 10.53
CA VAL A 311 16.74 9.34 9.53
C VAL A 311 17.55 10.63 9.52
N GLY A 312 18.21 10.90 8.39
CA GLY A 312 18.98 12.13 8.11
C GLY A 312 18.76 12.60 6.67
N GLY A 313 19.84 12.92 5.94
CA GLY A 313 19.79 13.06 4.47
C GLY A 313 19.53 11.73 3.73
N ARG A 314 19.60 10.62 4.48
CA ARG A 314 19.30 9.27 4.05
C ARG A 314 18.41 8.60 5.10
N VAL A 315 17.66 7.60 4.67
CA VAL A 315 16.84 6.74 5.51
C VAL A 315 17.53 5.39 5.52
N VAL A 316 18.14 5.06 6.67
CA VAL A 316 18.98 3.87 6.82
C VAL A 316 18.42 3.04 7.95
N GLY A 317 18.22 1.75 7.70
CA GLY A 317 17.74 0.88 8.75
C GLY A 317 17.84 -0.59 8.45
N THR A 318 17.55 -1.35 9.49
CA THR A 318 17.42 -2.80 9.42
C THR A 318 16.21 -3.21 10.21
N ALA A 319 15.55 -4.27 9.76
CA ALA A 319 14.42 -4.85 10.46
C ALA A 319 14.32 -6.34 10.20
N ARG A 320 13.68 -7.05 11.13
CA ARG A 320 13.19 -8.40 10.89
C ARG A 320 11.71 -8.32 10.53
N VAL A 321 11.38 -8.84 9.35
CA VAL A 321 10.03 -8.81 8.79
C VAL A 321 9.50 -10.24 8.64
N TYR A 322 8.19 -10.36 8.50
CA TYR A 322 7.50 -11.62 8.40
C TYR A 322 6.57 -11.58 7.21
N ARG A 323 6.50 -12.67 6.44
CA ARG A 323 5.58 -12.74 5.30
C ARG A 323 4.14 -12.72 5.82
N SER A 324 3.27 -11.90 5.24
CA SER A 324 1.87 -11.77 5.67
C SER A 324 0.94 -12.41 4.65
N ASP A 325 0.74 -13.72 4.75
CA ASP A 325 -0.20 -14.44 3.88
C ASP A 325 -1.42 -14.88 4.67
N GLY A 326 -2.58 -14.26 4.43
CA GLY A 326 -3.86 -14.76 4.93
C GLY A 326 -3.91 -14.98 6.45
N GLY A 327 -3.19 -14.17 7.22
CA GLY A 327 -3.14 -14.26 8.66
C GLY A 327 -2.00 -15.10 9.24
N ALA A 328 -1.26 -15.85 8.42
CA ALA A 328 -0.11 -16.62 8.85
C ALA A 328 1.19 -15.81 8.67
N PHE A 329 2.09 -15.95 9.66
CA PHE A 329 3.46 -15.44 9.55
C PHE A 329 4.42 -16.61 9.40
N THR A 330 5.20 -16.59 8.32
CA THR A 330 6.22 -17.61 8.06
C THR A 330 7.52 -17.31 8.81
N GLU A 331 8.57 -18.10 8.54
CA GLU A 331 9.91 -17.81 9.05
C GLU A 331 10.31 -16.35 8.80
N PRO A 332 10.94 -15.69 9.80
CA PRO A 332 11.36 -14.31 9.68
C PRO A 332 12.41 -14.14 8.59
N VAL A 333 12.36 -12.99 7.94
CA VAL A 333 13.29 -12.57 6.90
C VAL A 333 13.95 -11.26 7.34
N ASP A 334 15.23 -11.13 7.06
CA ASP A 334 15.98 -9.91 7.38
C ASP A 334 15.83 -8.90 6.25
N VAL A 335 15.53 -7.66 6.62
CA VAL A 335 15.46 -6.52 5.72
C VAL A 335 16.49 -5.47 6.13
N ALA A 336 17.21 -4.95 5.15
CA ALA A 336 18.10 -3.81 5.33
C ALA A 336 17.87 -2.81 4.21
N PHE A 337 18.04 -1.52 4.49
CA PHE A 337 17.82 -0.49 3.49
C PHE A 337 18.69 0.73 3.79
N ASP A 338 19.15 1.37 2.73
CA ASP A 338 19.81 2.65 2.80
C ASP A 338 19.47 3.46 1.55
N PHE A 339 18.61 4.47 1.66
CA PHE A 339 18.23 5.30 0.51
C PHE A 339 18.19 6.79 0.81
N ALA A 340 18.35 7.61 -0.23
CA ALA A 340 18.25 9.06 -0.09
C ALA A 340 16.86 9.46 0.41
N ARG A 341 16.82 10.41 1.36
CA ARG A 341 15.55 10.91 1.86
C ARG A 341 14.87 11.74 0.77
N SER A 342 13.58 11.48 0.56
CA SER A 342 12.71 12.30 -0.28
C SER A 342 11.83 13.21 0.57
N VAL A 343 11.41 14.33 -0.02
CA VAL A 343 10.39 15.25 0.53
C VAL A 343 9.15 15.34 -0.37
N VAL A 344 9.08 14.50 -1.39
CA VAL A 344 8.01 14.50 -2.39
C VAL A 344 6.96 13.46 -2.01
N PRO A 345 5.66 13.79 -1.89
CA PRO A 345 4.62 12.83 -1.59
C PRO A 345 4.50 11.69 -2.63
N CYS A 346 4.07 10.51 -2.19
CA CYS A 346 3.85 9.36 -3.06
C CYS A 346 2.61 9.57 -3.94
N GLU A 347 2.84 9.91 -5.22
CA GLU A 347 1.81 9.85 -6.24
C GLU A 347 1.76 8.44 -6.83
N GLY A 348 0.58 7.84 -6.93
CA GLY A 348 0.42 6.43 -7.29
C GLY A 348 0.97 6.05 -8.68
N GLY A 349 2.21 5.53 -8.73
CA GLY A 349 2.71 4.45 -9.60
C GLY A 349 3.33 4.76 -10.98
N ALA A 350 4.61 4.41 -11.17
CA ALA A 350 5.18 3.62 -12.29
C ALA A 350 6.72 3.51 -12.17
N ALA A 351 7.29 2.39 -12.66
CA ALA A 351 8.73 2.05 -12.64
C ALA A 351 9.65 3.23 -13.03
N THR A 352 10.81 3.33 -12.40
CA THR A 352 11.80 4.35 -12.77
C THR A 352 12.52 3.89 -14.03
N ALA A 353 11.89 4.12 -15.18
CA ALA A 353 12.54 4.06 -16.48
C ALA A 353 13.79 4.96 -16.46
N ILE A 354 14.83 4.61 -17.22
CA ILE A 354 15.86 5.59 -17.57
C ILE A 354 15.15 6.70 -18.35
N VAL A 355 14.91 7.81 -17.64
CA VAL A 355 14.30 8.99 -18.21
C VAL A 355 15.40 9.72 -18.97
N LEU A 356 15.31 9.74 -20.29
CA LEU A 356 16.23 10.49 -21.11
C LEU A 356 16.09 12.00 -20.78
N THR A 357 17.17 12.64 -20.34
CA THR A 357 17.16 14.05 -19.91
C THR A 357 18.16 14.91 -20.68
N ARG A 358 18.00 16.24 -20.55
CA ARG A 358 18.89 17.23 -21.16
C ARG A 358 20.32 17.22 -20.62
N THR A 359 20.51 16.75 -19.38
CA THR A 359 21.82 16.72 -18.73
C THR A 359 22.40 15.33 -18.70
N GLY A 360 21.72 14.30 -19.22
CA GLY A 360 22.19 12.91 -19.20
C GLY A 360 21.02 11.91 -19.24
N LEU A 361 21.14 10.78 -18.56
CA LEU A 361 20.15 9.70 -18.59
C LEU A 361 19.16 9.73 -17.41
N GLY A 362 19.04 10.87 -16.72
CA GLY A 362 18.17 11.02 -15.55
C GLY A 362 18.71 10.35 -14.28
N VAL A 363 19.51 9.29 -14.43
CA VAL A 363 20.27 8.60 -13.37
C VAL A 363 21.77 9.00 -13.35
N ILE A 364 22.27 9.56 -14.45
CA ILE A 364 23.69 9.99 -14.61
C ILE A 364 23.76 11.20 -15.55
N ASP A 365 24.59 12.19 -15.23
CA ASP A 365 24.75 13.42 -16.02
C ASP A 365 25.96 13.36 -16.99
N PHE A 366 25.94 14.15 -18.06
CA PHE A 366 27.07 14.42 -18.95
C PHE A 366 28.21 15.06 -18.17
N GLY A 367 29.44 14.77 -18.57
CA GLY A 367 30.63 15.16 -17.82
C GLY A 367 31.05 14.15 -16.75
N THR A 368 30.18 13.20 -16.39
CA THR A 368 30.51 12.14 -15.43
C THR A 368 31.56 11.19 -15.97
N GLU A 369 32.33 10.57 -15.08
CA GLU A 369 33.41 9.66 -15.47
C GLU A 369 32.84 8.44 -16.25
N PRO A 370 33.56 7.93 -17.27
CA PRO A 370 33.04 6.85 -18.12
C PRO A 370 32.66 5.58 -17.38
N ASP A 371 33.50 5.11 -16.46
CA ASP A 371 33.24 3.84 -15.79
C ASP A 371 32.07 3.97 -14.79
N GLU A 372 31.97 5.10 -14.08
CA GLU A 372 30.81 5.45 -13.23
C GLU A 372 29.51 5.50 -14.03
N THR A 373 29.56 6.08 -15.24
CA THR A 373 28.40 6.13 -16.13
C THR A 373 27.96 4.74 -16.59
N ILE A 374 28.90 3.90 -17.02
CA ILE A 374 28.61 2.53 -17.49
C ILE A 374 28.00 1.70 -16.35
N GLU A 375 28.52 1.85 -15.14
CA GLU A 375 28.00 1.18 -13.95
C GLU A 375 26.58 1.63 -13.62
N ALA A 376 26.32 2.94 -13.57
CA ALA A 376 24.98 3.49 -13.33
C ALA A 376 23.96 3.02 -14.37
N VAL A 377 24.33 2.97 -15.65
CA VAL A 377 23.45 2.50 -16.73
C VAL A 377 23.16 1.00 -16.61
N ARG A 378 24.18 0.18 -16.30
CA ARG A 378 23.98 -1.25 -16.06
C ARG A 378 23.06 -1.50 -14.87
N ALA A 379 23.23 -0.73 -13.78
CA ALA A 379 22.38 -0.84 -12.60
C ALA A 379 20.92 -0.47 -12.90
N ALA A 380 20.71 0.54 -13.76
CA ALA A 380 19.38 0.98 -14.18
C ALA A 380 18.74 0.10 -15.28
N MET A 381 19.48 -0.88 -15.84
CA MET A 381 18.99 -1.82 -16.86
C MET A 381 19.30 -3.28 -16.50
N PRO A 382 18.76 -3.80 -15.38
CA PRO A 382 19.01 -5.19 -14.99
C PRO A 382 18.42 -6.17 -16.02
N GLY A 383 19.27 -7.05 -16.55
CA GLY A 383 18.89 -8.07 -17.55
C GLY A 383 19.38 -7.82 -18.99
N ALA A 384 20.02 -6.68 -19.25
CA ALA A 384 20.62 -6.35 -20.54
C ALA A 384 21.91 -7.16 -20.84
N SER A 385 22.21 -7.49 -22.12
CA SER A 385 23.43 -8.20 -22.59
C SER A 385 23.66 -8.06 -24.12
N PRO A 386 24.87 -7.78 -24.68
CA PRO A 386 26.17 -7.43 -24.09
C PRO A 386 26.74 -6.04 -24.48
N THR A 387 27.60 -5.54 -23.58
CA THR A 387 28.51 -4.38 -23.73
C THR A 387 29.59 -4.59 -24.77
N GLU A 388 29.31 -4.22 -26.02
CA GLU A 388 30.39 -3.86 -26.95
C GLU A 388 31.09 -2.62 -26.39
N ASP A 389 32.39 -2.74 -26.13
CA ASP A 389 33.23 -1.64 -25.67
C ASP A 389 34.39 -1.52 -26.64
N SER A 390 34.43 -0.40 -27.34
CA SER A 390 35.49 -0.14 -28.31
C SER A 390 36.87 0.04 -27.67
N GLY A 391 36.93 0.23 -26.35
CA GLY A 391 38.07 0.83 -25.68
C GLY A 391 38.30 2.26 -26.17
N TRP A 392 39.38 2.88 -25.70
CA TRP A 392 39.79 4.21 -26.17
C TRP A 392 40.46 4.10 -27.52
N MET A 393 39.83 4.70 -28.54
CA MET A 393 40.33 4.76 -29.90
C MET A 393 40.65 6.20 -30.29
N ALA A 394 41.78 6.39 -30.95
CA ALA A 394 42.11 7.69 -31.54
C ALA A 394 41.19 7.95 -32.74
N VAL A 395 40.56 9.11 -32.78
CA VAL A 395 39.76 9.53 -33.93
C VAL A 395 40.70 10.11 -34.98
N ALA A 396 40.81 9.45 -36.13
CA ALA A 396 41.53 10.00 -37.28
C ALA A 396 40.72 11.14 -37.91
N ASP A 397 41.43 12.13 -38.47
CA ASP A 397 40.86 13.29 -39.15
C ASP A 397 39.67 12.90 -40.05
N TYR A 398 38.47 13.35 -39.66
CA TYR A 398 37.24 13.26 -40.46
C TYR A 398 36.56 11.88 -40.65
N GLN A 399 36.78 10.89 -39.77
CA GLN A 399 36.07 9.59 -39.86
C GLN A 399 35.40 9.12 -38.57
N SER A 400 34.71 10.00 -37.84
CA SER A 400 33.72 9.51 -36.88
C SER A 400 32.34 9.43 -37.54
N PRO A 401 31.78 8.23 -37.74
CA PRO A 401 30.40 8.06 -38.23
C PRO A 401 29.34 8.58 -37.22
N TYR A 402 29.77 9.07 -36.06
CA TYR A 402 28.91 9.58 -35.00
C TYR A 402 29.04 11.10 -34.79
N GLY A 403 29.72 11.82 -35.69
CA GLY A 403 29.87 13.27 -35.62
C GLY A 403 30.85 13.76 -34.54
N LEU A 404 31.74 12.88 -34.05
CA LEU A 404 32.80 13.22 -33.09
C LEU A 404 33.86 14.07 -33.81
N CYS A 405 34.30 15.17 -33.19
CA CYS A 405 34.93 16.31 -33.86
C CYS A 405 36.15 16.00 -34.74
N GLY A 406 36.37 16.88 -35.73
CA GLY A 406 37.46 16.83 -36.71
C GLY A 406 38.87 17.05 -36.15
N SER A 407 39.79 17.32 -37.08
CA SER A 407 41.22 16.96 -37.12
C SER A 407 42.20 17.48 -36.05
N ASP A 408 41.75 17.83 -34.84
CA ASP A 408 42.64 18.24 -33.75
C ASP A 408 42.29 17.56 -32.40
N THR A 409 42.28 16.22 -32.49
CA THR A 409 42.71 15.20 -31.50
C THR A 409 41.99 15.11 -30.16
N GLY A 410 41.17 14.07 -30.03
CA GLY A 410 40.75 13.42 -28.79
C GLY A 410 40.55 11.92 -29.03
N ASN A 411 40.57 11.13 -27.98
CA ASN A 411 40.17 9.72 -28.01
C ASN A 411 38.67 9.61 -27.72
N VAL A 412 38.06 8.53 -28.21
CA VAL A 412 36.66 8.20 -27.94
C VAL A 412 36.56 6.77 -27.47
N ARG A 413 35.55 6.50 -26.63
CA ARG A 413 35.15 5.15 -26.23
C ARG A 413 33.65 5.05 -26.42
N ILE A 414 33.21 3.96 -27.04
CA ILE A 414 31.81 3.69 -27.34
C ILE A 414 31.44 2.43 -26.59
N VAL A 415 30.36 2.49 -25.82
CA VAL A 415 29.86 1.35 -25.04
C VAL A 415 28.38 1.14 -25.32
N THR A 416 27.98 -0.03 -25.81
CA THR A 416 26.58 -0.32 -26.12
C THR A 416 25.98 -1.30 -25.13
N VAL A 417 24.93 -0.90 -24.40
CA VAL A 417 24.13 -1.75 -23.51
C VAL A 417 22.77 -1.98 -24.17
N ASP A 418 22.54 -3.18 -24.72
CA ASP A 418 21.37 -3.52 -25.53
C ASP A 418 21.09 -2.49 -26.64
N ASN A 419 19.96 -1.78 -26.56
CA ASN A 419 19.57 -0.74 -27.50
C ASN A 419 20.06 0.66 -27.09
N LEU A 420 20.87 0.80 -26.02
CA LEU A 420 21.48 2.06 -25.59
C LEU A 420 22.99 2.10 -25.84
N THR A 421 23.43 2.95 -26.74
CA THR A 421 24.85 3.26 -26.97
C THR A 421 25.26 4.50 -26.19
N LEU A 422 26.35 4.42 -25.44
CA LEU A 422 27.00 5.48 -24.68
C LEU A 422 28.28 5.91 -25.38
N TYR A 423 28.54 7.21 -25.35
CA TYR A 423 29.70 7.82 -25.99
C TYR A 423 30.52 8.61 -24.98
N PHE A 424 31.81 8.32 -24.93
CA PHE A 424 32.78 8.96 -24.06
C PHE A 424 33.88 9.62 -24.89
N THR A 425 34.42 10.74 -24.39
CA THR A 425 35.55 11.43 -25.04
C THR A 425 36.49 12.05 -24.02
N ASP A 426 37.72 12.34 -24.43
CA ASP A 426 38.65 13.23 -23.73
C ASP A 426 38.87 14.58 -24.46
N ALA A 427 38.14 14.81 -25.55
CA ALA A 427 38.10 16.11 -26.21
C ALA A 427 37.43 17.16 -25.31
N ALA A 428 37.66 18.44 -25.59
CA ALA A 428 36.89 19.49 -24.92
C ALA A 428 35.44 19.43 -25.39
N THR A 429 34.50 19.40 -24.44
CA THR A 429 33.07 19.56 -24.68
C THR A 429 32.54 20.70 -23.82
N THR A 430 31.25 21.02 -23.97
CA THR A 430 30.57 21.95 -23.05
C THR A 430 30.59 21.44 -21.59
N TRP A 431 30.75 20.13 -21.36
CA TRP A 431 30.62 19.48 -20.05
C TRP A 431 31.96 19.25 -19.35
N ALA A 432 33.06 19.12 -20.09
CA ALA A 432 34.38 18.90 -19.50
C ALA A 432 35.53 19.47 -20.36
N PRO A 433 36.61 19.95 -19.74
CA PRO A 433 37.76 20.48 -20.46
C PRO A 433 38.59 19.36 -21.10
N ARG A 434 39.35 19.70 -22.15
CA ARG A 434 40.25 18.79 -22.87
C ARG A 434 41.16 18.01 -21.91
N GLY A 435 41.32 16.72 -22.17
CA GLY A 435 42.11 15.77 -21.38
C GLY A 435 41.31 15.08 -20.27
N THR A 436 40.07 15.51 -20.02
CA THR A 436 39.17 14.87 -19.05
C THR A 436 38.33 13.83 -19.77
N ARG A 437 38.46 12.55 -19.41
CA ARG A 437 37.60 11.50 -19.93
C ARG A 437 36.22 11.60 -19.29
N HIS A 438 35.16 11.72 -20.10
CA HIS A 438 33.82 11.96 -19.59
C HIS A 438 32.74 11.42 -20.53
N PHE A 439 31.53 11.23 -19.98
CA PHE A 439 30.31 10.93 -20.70
C PHE A 439 29.85 12.15 -21.51
N ALA A 440 29.73 11.97 -22.82
CA ALA A 440 29.47 13.08 -23.74
C ALA A 440 28.14 12.96 -24.49
N GLY A 441 27.55 11.75 -24.54
CA GLY A 441 26.26 11.55 -25.19
C GLY A 441 25.83 10.09 -25.25
N TYR A 442 24.61 9.87 -25.74
CA TYR A 442 24.01 8.55 -25.89
C TYR A 442 23.13 8.45 -27.15
N GLN A 443 22.81 7.21 -27.53
CA GLN A 443 21.80 6.86 -28.51
C GLN A 443 20.98 5.66 -28.00
N ALA A 444 19.68 5.83 -27.80
CA ALA A 444 18.73 4.76 -27.53
C ALA A 444 17.97 4.40 -28.83
N SER A 445 18.07 3.18 -29.31
CA SER A 445 17.35 2.67 -30.49
C SER A 445 16.14 1.84 -30.07
N ASP A 446 15.28 1.47 -31.02
CA ASP A 446 14.17 0.53 -30.75
C ASP A 446 14.70 -0.83 -30.28
N GLY A 447 14.02 -1.44 -29.31
CA GLY A 447 14.52 -2.64 -28.63
C GLY A 447 13.76 -3.07 -27.39
N VAL A 448 14.33 -4.06 -26.68
CA VAL A 448 13.69 -4.76 -25.55
C VAL A 448 13.51 -3.87 -24.32
N PHE A 449 14.37 -2.87 -24.11
CA PHE A 449 14.27 -1.95 -22.98
C PHE A 449 13.57 -0.64 -23.37
N PRO A 450 12.52 -0.22 -22.62
CA PRO A 450 11.78 0.99 -22.92
C PRO A 450 12.56 2.22 -22.43
N PHE A 451 13.09 3.00 -23.38
CA PHE A 451 13.66 4.31 -23.09
C PHE A 451 12.69 5.40 -23.48
N THR A 452 12.32 6.24 -22.53
CA THR A 452 11.47 7.39 -22.82
C THR A 452 12.06 8.66 -22.21
N THR A 453 11.79 9.80 -22.82
CA THR A 453 11.95 11.09 -22.15
C THR A 453 10.92 11.23 -21.05
N ARG A 454 11.04 12.27 -20.21
CA ARG A 454 10.02 12.60 -19.19
C ARG A 454 8.61 12.78 -19.78
N GLY A 455 8.52 13.12 -21.07
CA GLY A 455 7.26 13.26 -21.81
C GLY A 455 6.71 11.95 -22.38
N GLY A 456 7.32 10.79 -22.09
CA GLY A 456 6.88 9.48 -22.58
C GLY A 456 7.30 9.16 -24.02
N VAL A 457 8.13 10.00 -24.63
CA VAL A 457 8.58 9.82 -26.02
C VAL A 457 9.83 8.99 -26.09
N GLY A 458 9.84 7.96 -26.94
CA GLY A 458 10.97 7.05 -27.12
C GLY A 458 10.97 6.38 -28.49
N PRO A 459 11.91 5.47 -28.75
CA PRO A 459 11.78 4.54 -29.86
C PRO A 459 10.41 3.81 -29.81
N GLY A 460 9.74 3.71 -30.96
CA GLY A 460 8.36 3.21 -31.06
C GLY A 460 7.27 4.31 -31.00
N SER A 461 7.59 5.51 -30.51
CA SER A 461 6.69 6.68 -30.63
C SER A 461 6.63 7.18 -32.08
N THR A 462 5.62 7.97 -32.44
CA THR A 462 5.54 8.61 -33.77
C THR A 462 6.14 10.02 -33.77
N ILE A 463 6.44 10.57 -34.96
CA ILE A 463 6.81 12.00 -35.11
C ILE A 463 5.74 12.90 -34.47
N GLY A 464 4.45 12.56 -34.64
CA GLY A 464 3.33 13.25 -34.03
C GLY A 464 3.38 13.24 -32.50
N ASP A 465 3.69 12.09 -31.89
CA ASP A 465 3.83 11.97 -30.43
C ASP A 465 4.98 12.84 -29.90
N VAL A 466 6.09 12.93 -30.65
CA VAL A 466 7.25 13.77 -30.28
C VAL A 466 6.87 15.25 -30.32
N LEU A 467 6.25 15.71 -31.40
CA LEU A 467 5.83 17.11 -31.56
C LEU A 467 4.70 17.50 -30.60
N LEU A 468 3.87 16.53 -30.19
CA LEU A 468 2.84 16.73 -29.17
C LEU A 468 3.47 16.89 -27.78
N ALA A 469 4.47 16.08 -27.45
CA ALA A 469 5.19 16.15 -26.18
C ALA A 469 6.15 17.34 -26.10
N HIS A 470 6.60 17.88 -27.24
CA HIS A 470 7.60 18.94 -27.34
C HIS A 470 7.18 20.05 -28.30
N SER A 471 6.57 21.11 -27.74
CA SER A 471 6.04 22.25 -28.49
C SER A 471 7.10 23.11 -29.21
N ASP A 472 8.38 22.91 -28.89
CA ASP A 472 9.55 23.53 -29.50
C ASP A 472 10.26 22.60 -30.51
N GLY A 473 9.67 21.45 -30.81
CA GLY A 473 10.20 20.48 -31.75
C GLY A 473 10.09 20.93 -33.21
N GLY A 474 11.11 20.60 -34.01
CA GLY A 474 11.14 20.82 -35.46
C GLY A 474 11.54 19.57 -36.20
N VAL A 475 11.03 19.39 -37.43
CA VAL A 475 11.37 18.25 -38.30
C VAL A 475 12.28 18.73 -39.43
N GLY A 476 13.38 18.01 -39.68
CA GLY A 476 14.33 18.31 -40.76
C GLY A 476 14.86 17.05 -41.43
N GLU A 477 15.46 17.19 -42.61
CA GLU A 477 16.09 16.06 -43.31
C GLU A 477 17.28 15.52 -42.50
N GLY A 478 17.34 14.20 -42.36
CA GLY A 478 18.39 13.53 -41.59
C GLY A 478 19.71 13.43 -42.35
N ILE A 479 20.82 13.48 -41.60
CA ILE A 479 22.19 13.43 -42.13
C ILE A 479 22.48 12.09 -42.86
N ASP A 480 21.84 10.99 -42.44
CA ASP A 480 22.00 9.65 -43.01
C ASP A 480 20.77 9.19 -43.83
N GLY A 481 19.87 10.12 -44.20
CA GLY A 481 18.58 9.83 -44.82
C GLY A 481 17.43 9.66 -43.81
N GLY A 482 16.18 9.83 -44.28
CA GLY A 482 14.99 9.93 -43.41
C GLY A 482 14.79 11.33 -42.84
N PHE A 483 13.99 11.45 -41.78
CA PHE A 483 13.74 12.73 -41.08
C PHE A 483 14.15 12.64 -39.62
N ASP A 484 14.72 13.74 -39.13
CA ASP A 484 15.00 13.94 -37.72
C ASP A 484 13.95 14.86 -37.10
N VAL A 485 13.50 14.52 -35.90
CA VAL A 485 12.77 15.45 -35.02
C VAL A 485 13.76 16.01 -34.00
N PHE A 486 14.09 17.27 -34.16
CA PHE A 486 14.94 18.02 -33.24
C PHE A 486 14.07 18.58 -32.13
N VAL A 487 14.45 18.37 -30.88
CA VAL A 487 13.83 19.00 -29.72
C VAL A 487 14.86 19.94 -29.12
N THR A 488 14.69 21.25 -29.34
CA THR A 488 15.57 22.28 -28.77
C THR A 488 14.84 23.06 -27.70
N SER A 489 15.30 23.03 -26.45
CA SER A 489 14.69 23.81 -25.37
C SER A 489 15.72 24.62 -24.57
N PRO A 490 15.90 25.94 -24.81
CA PRO A 490 15.40 26.83 -25.87
C PRO A 490 16.46 27.16 -26.94
N LEU A 491 16.09 27.99 -27.94
CA LEU A 491 16.99 28.52 -28.98
C LEU A 491 18.28 29.11 -28.38
N GLY A 492 19.42 28.47 -28.66
CA GLY A 492 20.75 28.89 -28.21
C GLY A 492 21.35 28.10 -27.04
N SER A 493 20.73 27.00 -26.58
CA SER A 493 21.32 26.13 -25.54
C SER A 493 22.09 24.93 -26.07
N ASP A 494 23.10 24.50 -25.32
CA ASP A 494 24.17 23.59 -25.75
C ASP A 494 23.85 22.08 -25.65
N GLY A 495 22.60 21.66 -25.41
CA GLY A 495 22.20 20.25 -25.33
C GLY A 495 21.12 19.90 -26.36
N TRP A 496 21.34 18.87 -27.17
CA TRP A 496 20.44 18.48 -28.27
C TRP A 496 19.87 17.09 -27.98
N LEU A 497 18.54 16.98 -27.96
CA LEU A 497 17.82 15.71 -28.06
C LEU A 497 17.32 15.56 -29.51
N ARG A 498 17.64 14.44 -30.14
CA ARG A 498 17.30 14.17 -31.55
C ARG A 498 16.60 12.83 -31.66
N ALA A 499 15.36 12.81 -32.13
CA ALA A 499 14.66 11.59 -32.50
C ALA A 499 14.80 11.33 -34.02
N ILE A 500 14.99 10.08 -34.41
CA ILE A 500 15.26 9.68 -35.79
C ILE A 500 14.07 8.87 -36.29
N ALA A 501 13.48 9.29 -37.41
CA ALA A 501 12.46 8.57 -38.15
C ALA A 501 13.03 8.17 -39.53
N SER A 502 13.78 7.08 -39.56
CA SER A 502 14.54 6.64 -40.74
C SER A 502 13.66 6.25 -41.93
N GLU A 503 12.40 5.88 -41.68
CA GLU A 503 11.45 5.46 -42.72
C GLU A 503 10.50 6.59 -43.18
N ALA A 504 10.58 7.77 -42.57
CA ALA A 504 9.72 8.89 -42.92
C ALA A 504 9.99 9.34 -44.36
N SER A 505 8.91 9.49 -45.14
CA SER A 505 8.99 9.87 -46.56
C SER A 505 8.98 11.39 -46.78
N ALA A 506 8.48 12.14 -45.80
CA ALA A 506 8.40 13.60 -45.79
C ALA A 506 8.37 14.13 -44.34
N ALA A 507 8.63 15.43 -44.16
CA ALA A 507 8.65 16.07 -42.84
C ALA A 507 7.28 16.11 -42.14
N ASP A 508 6.19 16.00 -42.90
CA ASP A 508 4.80 15.98 -42.43
C ASP A 508 4.24 14.56 -42.26
N ASP A 509 5.08 13.53 -42.39
CA ASP A 509 4.73 12.13 -42.16
C ASP A 509 4.63 11.84 -40.66
N LEU A 510 3.66 12.47 -39.99
CA LEU A 510 3.53 12.46 -38.53
C LEU A 510 3.33 11.06 -37.93
N ALA A 511 2.90 10.09 -38.74
CA ALA A 511 2.72 8.71 -38.32
C ALA A 511 4.02 7.89 -38.37
N ALA A 512 5.08 8.42 -38.97
CA ALA A 512 6.36 7.74 -39.06
C ALA A 512 6.91 7.46 -37.65
N THR A 513 7.39 6.23 -37.45
CA THR A 513 7.89 5.75 -36.16
C THR A 513 9.31 6.23 -35.91
N ILE A 514 9.56 6.65 -34.67
CA ILE A 514 10.89 6.94 -34.16
C ILE A 514 11.62 5.63 -33.95
N THR A 515 12.73 5.45 -34.66
CA THR A 515 13.57 4.25 -34.58
C THR A 515 14.73 4.43 -33.61
N ALA A 516 15.09 5.67 -33.27
CA ALA A 516 16.10 5.98 -32.26
C ALA A 516 15.96 7.39 -31.69
N VAL A 517 16.51 7.61 -30.50
CA VAL A 517 16.65 8.89 -29.80
C VAL A 517 18.10 9.08 -29.39
N ARG A 518 18.69 10.25 -29.66
CA ARG A 518 20.06 10.61 -29.28
C ARG A 518 20.05 11.81 -28.35
N GLY A 519 20.99 11.85 -27.42
CA GLY A 519 21.22 12.99 -26.53
C GLY A 519 22.70 13.28 -26.33
N GLY A 520 23.02 14.54 -26.05
CA GLY A 520 24.39 15.00 -25.81
C GLY A 520 24.97 15.78 -26.99
N ARG A 521 26.12 16.43 -26.74
CA ARG A 521 26.79 17.29 -27.73
C ARG A 521 28.28 17.03 -27.69
N PHE A 522 28.80 16.51 -28.80
CA PHE A 522 30.18 16.07 -28.89
C PHE A 522 31.16 17.17 -29.30
N CYS A 523 30.67 18.28 -29.87
CA CYS A 523 31.46 19.43 -30.32
C CYS A 523 30.70 20.75 -30.21
N ASP A 524 31.40 21.82 -29.84
CA ASP A 524 31.05 23.16 -30.31
C ASP A 524 31.47 23.25 -31.78
N LEU A 525 30.54 23.03 -32.70
CA LEU A 525 30.78 23.50 -34.07
C LEU A 525 30.97 25.02 -34.00
N PRO A 526 32.05 25.59 -34.57
CA PRO A 526 32.07 27.02 -34.78
C PRO A 526 30.82 27.40 -35.57
N PRO A 527 30.19 28.55 -35.29
CA PRO A 527 28.99 28.95 -36.00
C PRO A 527 29.24 28.87 -37.51
N ALA A 528 28.35 28.17 -38.22
CA ALA A 528 28.39 28.13 -39.68
C ALA A 528 28.39 29.57 -40.20
N GLY A 529 29.44 29.95 -40.91
CA GLY A 529 29.57 31.26 -41.56
C GLY A 529 28.64 31.39 -42.76
#